data_AF-A0A1N6Z4S0-F1
#
_entry.id   AF-A0A1N6Z4S0-F1
#
_cell.length_a   1.000
_cell.length_b   1.000
_cell.length_c   1.000
_cell.angle_alpha   90.00
_cell.angle_beta   90.00
_cell.angle_gamma   90.00
#
_symmetry.space_group_name_H-M   'P 1'
#
loop_
_entity.id
_entity.type
_entity.pdbx_description
1 polymer ?
#
loop_
_entity_poly.entity_id
_entity_poly.type
_entity_poly.pdbx_seq_one_letter_code
_entity_poly.pdbx_strand_id
1 'polypeptide(L)' 'MTPMPVPGYDEDDLDEMLEERLEKRDEQFLTPSQREEYENGGSLLDILSEDDIHRLLNDEA' A
#
# COMPACT_ATOMS: atom_id res chain seq x y z
N MET A 1 -15.62 -7.45 -6.31
CA MET A 1 -14.26 -7.98 -6.09
C MET A 1 -14.17 -8.42 -4.65
N THR A 2 -13.58 -9.58 -4.35
CA THR A 2 -13.36 -10.04 -2.97
C THR A 2 -11.97 -9.55 -2.57
N PRO A 3 -11.79 -8.75 -1.50
CA PRO A 3 -10.45 -8.42 -1.02
C PRO A 3 -9.76 -9.72 -0.62
N MET A 4 -8.55 -9.96 -1.12
CA MET A 4 -7.76 -11.13 -0.76
C MET A 4 -7.26 -10.95 0.67
N PRO A 5 -7.65 -11.82 1.63
CA PRO A 5 -7.11 -11.73 2.98
C PRO A 5 -5.68 -12.27 2.96
N VAL A 6 -4.70 -11.39 3.20
CA VAL A 6 -3.36 -11.81 3.60
C VAL A 6 -3.52 -12.49 4.98
N PRO A 7 -3.10 -13.75 5.17
CA PRO A 7 -3.34 -14.45 6.43
C PRO A 7 -2.59 -13.77 7.58
N GLY A 8 -3.32 -13.02 8.42
CA GLY A 8 -2.80 -12.39 9.63
C GLY A 8 -2.93 -10.87 9.73
N TYR A 9 -3.40 -10.18 8.68
CA TYR A 9 -3.61 -8.73 8.67
C TYR A 9 -4.96 -8.40 8.01
N ASP A 10 -5.75 -7.52 8.63
CA ASP A 10 -6.97 -6.98 8.03
C ASP A 10 -6.65 -5.80 7.08
N GLU A 11 -7.63 -5.37 6.27
CA GLU A 11 -7.46 -4.28 5.30
C GLU A 11 -6.94 -2.99 5.95
N ASP A 12 -7.44 -2.65 7.13
CA ASP A 12 -7.00 -1.48 7.90
C ASP A 12 -5.55 -1.61 8.40
N ASP A 13 -5.14 -2.80 8.87
CA ASP A 13 -3.77 -3.03 9.36
C ASP A 13 -2.75 -2.98 8.21
N LEU A 14 -3.12 -3.51 7.04
CA LEU A 14 -2.27 -3.47 5.86
C LEU A 14 -2.10 -2.04 5.36
N ASP A 15 -3.16 -1.24 5.35
CA ASP A 15 -3.12 0.16 4.92
C ASP A 15 -2.21 0.99 5.83
N GLU A 16 -2.32 0.84 7.16
CA GLU A 16 -1.44 1.50 8.15
C GLU A 16 0.04 1.10 7.97
N MET A 17 0.31 -0.19 7.77
CA MET A 17 1.68 -0.69 7.54
C MET A 17 2.26 -0.24 6.20
N LEU A 18 1.43 -0.17 5.16
CA LEU A 18 1.82 0.35 3.86
C LEU A 18 2.12 1.84 3.97
N GLU A 19 1.25 2.62 4.64
CA GLU A 19 1.41 4.05 4.88
C GLU A 19 2.77 4.37 5.56
N GLU A 20 3.11 3.66 6.64
CA GLU A 20 4.39 3.88 7.36
C GLU A 20 5.63 3.56 6.49
N ARG A 21 5.53 2.54 5.61
CA ARG A 21 6.62 2.17 4.70
C ARG A 21 6.68 3.08 3.47
N LEU A 22 5.54 3.55 3.01
CA LEU A 22 5.39 4.44 1.88
C LEU A 22 5.91 5.83 2.21
N GLU A 23 5.67 6.37 3.41
CA GLU A 23 6.28 7.65 3.84
C GLU A 23 7.80 7.68 3.65
N LYS A 24 8.46 6.53 3.76
CA LYS A 24 9.91 6.39 3.59
C LYS A 24 10.36 6.21 2.13
N ARG A 25 9.46 5.81 1.22
CA ARG A 25 9.78 5.40 -0.17
C ARG A 25 8.75 5.81 -1.23
N ASP A 26 7.89 6.77 -0.93
CA ASP A 26 6.69 7.13 -1.71
C ASP A 26 7.01 7.40 -3.19
N GLU A 27 8.13 8.07 -3.49
CA GLU A 27 8.58 8.36 -4.86
C GLU A 27 8.89 7.12 -5.72
N GLN A 28 9.13 5.95 -5.12
CA GLN A 28 9.44 4.70 -5.83
C GLN A 28 8.22 3.82 -6.10
N PHE A 29 7.14 4.02 -5.36
CA PHE A 29 5.95 3.16 -5.41
C PHE A 29 4.70 3.90 -5.89
N LEU A 30 4.59 5.22 -5.65
CA LEU A 30 3.49 6.03 -6.14
C LEU A 30 3.91 6.89 -7.33
N THR A 31 3.16 6.77 -8.42
CA THR A 31 3.17 7.79 -9.48
C THR A 31 2.48 9.07 -9.02
N PRO A 32 2.71 10.23 -9.68
CA PRO A 32 2.07 11.49 -9.30
C PRO A 32 0.54 11.43 -9.24
N SER A 33 -0.10 10.64 -10.10
CA SER A 33 -1.56 10.46 -10.11
C SER A 33 -2.05 9.58 -8.96
N GLN A 34 -1.30 8.55 -8.60
CA GLN A 34 -1.62 7.68 -7.46
C GLN A 34 -1.42 8.40 -6.12
N ARG A 35 -0.42 9.28 -6.05
CA ARG A 35 -0.23 10.16 -4.90
C ARG A 35 -1.42 11.08 -4.69
N GLU A 36 -1.94 11.67 -5.76
CA GLU A 36 -3.14 12.52 -5.67
C GLU A 36 -4.34 11.72 -5.16
N GLU A 37 -4.52 10.47 -5.58
CA GLU A 37 -5.60 9.59 -5.09
C GLU A 37 -5.44 9.27 -3.60
N TYR A 38 -4.22 8.98 -3.16
CA TYR A 38 -3.90 8.75 -1.75
C TYR A 38 -4.14 10.02 -0.90
N GLU A 39 -3.71 11.20 -1.37
CA GLU A 39 -3.97 12.48 -0.70
C GLU A 39 -5.47 12.83 -0.62
N ASN A 40 -6.31 12.25 -1.49
CA ASN A 40 -7.77 12.37 -1.42
C ASN A 40 -8.42 11.36 -0.44
N GLY A 41 -7.62 10.56 0.27
CA GLY A 41 -8.09 9.54 1.19
C GLY A 41 -8.40 8.19 0.54
N GLY A 42 -7.82 7.91 -0.63
CA GLY A 42 -7.85 6.57 -1.23
C GLY A 42 -6.97 5.59 -0.46
N SER A 43 -7.44 4.35 -0.31
CA SER A 43 -6.65 3.29 0.34
C SER A 43 -5.49 2.87 -0.56
N LEU A 44 -4.33 2.66 0.05
CA LEU A 44 -3.13 2.18 -0.63
C LEU A 44 -3.34 0.78 -1.21
N LEU A 45 -4.24 -0.02 -0.65
CA LEU A 45 -4.61 -1.34 -1.18
C LEU A 45 -5.34 -1.27 -2.53
N ASP A 46 -6.07 -0.19 -2.81
CA ASP A 46 -6.75 0.04 -4.09
C ASP A 46 -5.81 0.72 -5.10
N ILE A 47 -4.90 1.57 -4.60
CA ILE A 47 -3.96 2.37 -5.41
C ILE A 47 -2.75 1.56 -5.87
N LEU A 48 -2.20 0.74 -4.98
CA LEU A 48 -1.00 -0.06 -5.23
C LEU A 48 -1.37 -1.40 -5.84
N SER A 49 -0.51 -1.88 -6.72
CA SER A 49 -0.65 -3.23 -7.26
C SER A 49 -0.24 -4.27 -6.21
N GLU A 50 -0.77 -5.48 -6.32
CA GLU A 50 -0.42 -6.59 -5.43
C GLU A 50 1.11 -6.83 -5.37
N ASP A 51 1.82 -6.75 -6.51
CA ASP A 51 3.29 -6.81 -6.55
C ASP A 51 3.98 -5.71 -5.73
N ASP A 52 3.47 -4.47 -5.77
CA ASP A 52 4.03 -3.33 -5.04
C ASP A 52 3.78 -3.47 -3.53
N ILE A 53 2.58 -3.91 -3.16
CA ILE A 53 2.20 -4.23 -1.78
C ILE A 53 3.12 -5.33 -1.24
N HIS A 54 3.28 -6.43 -1.97
CA HIS A 54 4.20 -7.51 -1.60
C HIS A 54 5.64 -7.02 -1.47
N ARG A 55 6.09 -6.13 -2.36
CA ARG A 55 7.44 -5.57 -2.32
C ARG A 55 7.66 -4.63 -1.13
N LEU A 56 6.66 -3.82 -0.77
CA LEU A 56 6.67 -2.98 0.42
C LEU A 56 6.67 -3.82 1.70
N LEU A 57 5.86 -4.87 1.76
CA LEU A 57 5.75 -5.74 2.94
C LEU A 57 6.94 -6.70 3.11
N ASN A 58 7.58 -7.12 2.02
CA ASN A 58 8.69 -8.08 2.03
C ASN A 58 10.08 -7.43 2.16
N ASP A 59 10.18 -6.10 2.31
CA ASP A 59 11.44 -5.38 2.53
C ASP A 59 11.91 -5.48 4.00
N GLU A 60 11.84 -6.69 4.57
CA GLU A 60 12.49 -7.09 5.83
C GLU A 60 13.69 -7.98 5.45
N ALA A 61 14.81 -7.36 5.06
CA ALA A 61 16.09 -8.05 4.84
C ALA A 61 17.26 -7.28 5.46
#